data_AF-A0A535W6U0-F1
#
_entry.id   AF-A0A535W6U0-F1
#
_cell.length_a   1.000
_cell.length_b   1.000
_cell.length_c   1.000
_cell.angle_alpha   90.00
_cell.angle_beta   90.00
_cell.angle_gamma   90.00
#
_symmetry.space_group_name_H-M   'P 1'
#
loop_
_entity.id
_entity.type
_entity.pdbx_description
1 polymer ?
#
loop_
_entity_poly.entity_id
_entity_poly.type
_entity_poly.pdbx_seq_one_letter_code
_entity_poly.pdbx_strand_id
1 'polypeptide(L)' 'MWGAAETLRETSGAPIPPVERPAYESSVTAARAQLGEKPFATAWAEGRTMTPEQVLAAQGAATIKPRLAQK' A
#
# COMPACT_ATOMS: atom_id res chain seq x y z
N MET A 1 0.01 5.05 0.95
CA MET A 1 1.09 4.20 0.40
C MET A 1 0.61 3.19 -0.64
N TRP A 2 -0.53 2.49 -0.44
CA TRP A 2 -0.96 1.42 -1.36
C TRP A 2 -1.38 1.89 -2.77
N GLY A 3 -2.06 3.04 -2.88
CA GLY A 3 -2.40 3.63 -4.19
C GLY A 3 -1.18 4.01 -5.02
N ALA A 4 -0.16 4.63 -4.42
CA ALA A 4 1.09 4.95 -5.12
C ALA A 4 1.83 3.69 -5.59
N ALA A 5 1.84 2.64 -4.74
CA ALA A 5 2.44 1.36 -5.10
C ALA A 5 1.70 0.66 -6.25
N GLU A 6 0.39 0.86 -6.37
CA GLU A 6 -0.40 0.37 -7.51
C GLU A 6 -0.06 1.11 -8.80
N THR A 7 -0.06 2.46 -8.77
CA THR A 7 0.36 3.28 -9.92
C THR A 7 1.78 2.93 -10.37
N LEU A 8 2.71 2.71 -9.43
CA LEU A 8 4.07 2.31 -9.75
C LEU A 8 4.13 0.95 -10.45
N ARG A 9 3.33 -0.04 -10.01
CA ARG A 9 3.28 -1.37 -10.67
C ARG A 9 2.70 -1.29 -12.08
N GLU A 10 1.65 -0.51 -12.27
CA GLU A 10 1.04 -0.28 -13.59
C GLU A 10 2.04 0.37 -14.56
N THR A 11 2.73 1.42 -14.11
CA THR A 11 3.70 2.19 -14.92
C THR A 11 5.01 1.46 -15.18
N SER A 12 5.47 0.64 -14.25
CA SER A 12 6.71 -0.16 -14.40
C SER A 12 6.50 -1.49 -15.13
N GLY A 13 5.26 -1.89 -15.40
CA GLY A 13 4.96 -3.19 -16.01
C GLY A 13 5.32 -4.38 -15.11
N ALA A 14 5.39 -4.17 -13.79
CA ALA A 14 5.73 -5.19 -12.81
C ALA A 14 4.47 -5.64 -12.05
N PRO A 15 3.71 -6.64 -12.57
CA PRO A 15 2.53 -7.14 -11.88
C PRO A 15 2.93 -7.84 -10.57
N ILE A 16 1.99 -7.89 -9.62
CA ILE A 16 2.16 -8.67 -8.39
C ILE A 16 2.28 -10.16 -8.76
N PRO A 17 3.34 -10.86 -8.33
CA PRO A 17 3.50 -12.29 -8.58
C PRO A 17 2.29 -13.10 -8.07
N PRO A 18 1.86 -14.17 -8.76
CA PRO A 18 0.71 -14.97 -8.34
C PRO A 18 0.79 -15.49 -6.91
N VAL A 19 2.00 -15.80 -6.43
CA VAL A 19 2.25 -16.28 -5.06
C VAL A 19 2.00 -15.20 -3.99
N GLU A 20 2.16 -13.91 -4.35
CA GLU A 20 1.98 -12.78 -3.43
C GLU A 20 0.57 -12.17 -3.50
N ARG A 21 -0.16 -12.42 -4.60
CA ARG A 21 -1.49 -11.87 -4.85
C ARG A 21 -2.49 -12.13 -3.71
N PRO A 22 -2.60 -13.35 -3.12
CA PRO A 22 -3.54 -13.59 -2.02
C PRO A 22 -3.23 -12.74 -0.78
N ALA A 23 -1.95 -12.58 -0.45
CA ALA A 23 -1.53 -11.77 0.69
C ALA A 23 -1.81 -10.28 0.47
N TYR A 24 -1.61 -9.80 -0.76
CA TYR A 24 -1.95 -8.44 -1.17
C TYR A 24 -3.45 -8.17 -1.03
N GLU A 25 -4.29 -9.02 -1.63
CA GLU A 25 -5.76 -8.88 -1.60
C GLU A 25 -6.32 -8.94 -0.17
N SER A 26 -5.78 -9.84 0.67
CA SER A 26 -6.13 -9.89 2.09
C SER A 26 -5.78 -8.60 2.82
N SER A 27 -4.62 -8.00 2.51
CA SER A 27 -4.17 -6.75 3.15
C SER A 27 -5.04 -5.56 2.74
N VAL A 28 -5.40 -5.47 1.45
CA VAL A 28 -6.32 -4.45 0.93
C VAL A 28 -7.71 -4.59 1.55
N THR A 29 -8.21 -5.82 1.65
CA THR A 29 -9.52 -6.11 2.25
C THR A 29 -9.56 -5.72 3.73
N ALA A 30 -8.52 -6.08 4.49
CA ALA A 30 -8.41 -5.69 5.89
C ALA A 30 -8.35 -4.16 6.07
N ALA A 31 -7.58 -3.46 5.23
CA ALA A 31 -7.50 -2.00 5.27
C ALA A 31 -8.86 -1.34 4.96
N ARG A 32 -9.57 -1.83 3.95
CA ARG A 32 -10.92 -1.35 3.59
C ARG A 32 -11.92 -1.59 4.73
N ALA A 33 -11.89 -2.75 5.37
CA ALA A 33 -12.75 -3.07 6.50
C ALA A 33 -12.47 -2.18 7.72
N GLN A 34 -11.20 -1.85 8.00
CA GLN A 34 -10.81 -1.01 9.13
C GLN A 34 -11.11 0.47 8.93
N LEU A 35 -10.89 1.00 7.72
CA LEU A 35 -11.09 2.41 7.40
C LEU A 35 -12.54 2.73 6.99
N GLY A 36 -13.29 1.73 6.54
CA GLY A 36 -14.57 1.92 5.88
C GLY A 36 -14.40 2.38 4.43
N GLU A 37 -15.45 2.18 3.62
CA GLU A 37 -15.40 2.34 2.16
C GLU A 37 -15.01 3.76 1.71
N LYS A 38 -15.65 4.80 2.28
CA LYS A 38 -15.41 6.19 1.87
C LYS A 38 -14.01 6.69 2.27
N PRO A 39 -13.56 6.55 3.53
CA PRO A 39 -12.20 6.97 3.91
C PRO A 39 -11.13 6.17 3.17
N PHE A 40 -11.37 4.87 2.92
CA PHE A 40 -10.49 4.06 2.11
C PHE A 40 -10.38 4.58 0.68
N ALA A 41 -11.51 4.85 0.00
CA ALA A 41 -11.51 5.35 -1.38
C ALA A 41 -10.80 6.70 -1.51
N THR A 42 -10.99 7.62 -0.56
CA THR A 42 -10.28 8.91 -0.53
C THR A 42 -8.78 8.70 -0.37
N ALA A 43 -8.35 7.93 0.64
CA ALA A 43 -6.93 7.65 0.89
C ALA A 43 -6.28 6.87 -0.27
N TRP A 44 -7.05 6.04 -0.98
CA TRP A 44 -6.59 5.32 -2.16
C TRP A 44 -6.34 6.28 -3.33
N ALA A 45 -7.30 7.17 -3.63
CA ALA A 45 -7.20 8.15 -4.69
C ALA A 45 -6.06 9.14 -4.44
N GLU A 46 -5.96 9.70 -3.22
CA GLU A 46 -4.84 10.55 -2.82
C GLU A 46 -3.51 9.82 -3.01
N GLY A 47 -3.42 8.57 -2.53
CA GLY A 47 -2.24 7.75 -2.71
C GLY A 47 -1.84 7.55 -4.17
N ARG A 48 -2.79 7.38 -5.10
CA ARG A 48 -2.49 7.20 -6.54
C ARG A 48 -1.89 8.45 -7.20
N THR A 49 -2.13 9.64 -6.63
CA THR A 49 -1.61 10.93 -7.13
C THR A 49 -0.24 11.30 -6.55
N MET A 50 0.17 10.65 -5.46
CA MET A 50 1.45 10.95 -4.81
C MET A 50 2.61 10.33 -5.59
N THR A 51 3.68 11.09 -5.78
CA THR A 51 4.95 10.55 -6.26
C THR A 51 5.60 9.69 -5.16
N PRO A 52 6.46 8.72 -5.53
CA PRO A 52 7.18 7.91 -4.54
C PRO A 52 7.92 8.74 -3.48
N GLU A 53 8.46 9.90 -3.86
CA GLU A 53 9.15 10.83 -2.98
C GLU A 53 8.18 11.50 -1.99
N GLN A 54 6.99 11.89 -2.44
CA GLN A 54 5.93 12.44 -1.57
C GLN A 54 5.43 11.39 -0.59
N VAL A 55 5.33 10.12 -1.02
CA VAL A 55 4.97 9.00 -0.15
C VAL A 55 6.03 8.76 0.94
N LEU A 56 7.31 8.91 0.59
CA LEU A 56 8.42 8.78 1.52
C LEU A 56 8.50 9.95 2.51
N ALA A 57 8.19 11.18 2.06
CA ALA A 57 8.11 12.36 2.91
C ALA A 57 6.91 12.33 3.88
N ALA A 58 5.78 11.75 3.47
CA ALA A 58 4.61 11.55 4.33
C ALA A 58 4.82 10.46 5.40
N GLN A 59 5.88 9.65 5.31
CA GLN A 59 6.20 8.54 6.22
C GLN A 59 6.84 8.96 7.56
N GLY A 60 6.78 10.23 7.95
CA GLY A 60 7.20 10.68 9.28
C GLY A 60 6.25 10.27 10.41
N ALA A 61 5.97 8.96 10.60
CA ALA A 61 5.37 8.39 11.84
C ALA A 61 5.10 6.88 11.82
N ALA A 62 5.16 6.18 10.67
CA ALA A 62 4.87 4.74 10.64
C ALA A 62 6.16 3.92 10.70
N THR A 63 6.68 3.70 11.91
CA THR A 63 7.77 2.77 12.17
C THR A 63 7.38 1.38 11.69
N ILE A 64 7.83 0.99 10.49
CA ILE A 64 7.88 -0.40 10.08
C ILE A 64 8.88 -1.08 11.01
N LYS A 65 8.40 -1.69 12.10
CA LYS A 65 9.24 -2.55 12.94
C LYS A 65 9.66 -3.74 12.06
N PRO A 66 10.96 -3.93 11.79
CA PRO A 66 11.39 -5.10 11.05
C PRO A 66 11.08 -6.33 11.89
N ARG A 67 10.33 -7.29 11.35
CA ARG A 67 10.21 -8.63 11.92
C ARG A 67 11.53 -9.37 11.65
N LEU A 68 12.54 -9.06 12.44
CA LEU A 68 13.78 -9.82 12.53
C LEU A 68 14.05 -10.10 14.01
N ALA A 69 13.43 -11.17 14.52
CA ALA A 69 13.86 -11.97 15.67
C ALA A 69 12.78 -13.02 15.98
N GLN A 70 12.77 -14.11 15.23
CA GLN A 70 12.22 -15.39 15.68
C GLN A 70 13.15 -16.47 15.11
N LYS A 71 14.32 -16.60 15.75
CA LYS A 71 15.05 -17.84 16.06
C LYS A 71 16.20 -17.51 16.99
#